data_AF-A0A8B9R442-F1
#
_entry.id   AF-A0A8B9R442-F1
#
_cell.length_a   1.000
_cell.length_b   1.000
_cell.length_c   1.000
_cell.angle_alpha   90.00
_cell.angle_beta   90.00
_cell.angle_gamma   90.00
#
_symmetry.space_group_name_H-M   'P 1'
#
loop_
_entity.id
_entity.type
_entity.pdbx_description
1 polymer ?
#
loop_
_entity_poly.entity_id
_entity_poly.type
_entity_poly.pdbx_seq_one_letter_code
_entity_poly.pdbx_strand_id
1 'polypeptide(L)'
;MRVTEDNKLDWSSQRCQSDTMSKSLSKSRLMLILGTMVLTATLYPVLRMLGIQIYAALSGTYVAGHHSMLLINCPTEQTAKDIGRHIMEKRMAACVNILPRTSTMYYWKGQIQDASEILLLVRTRTSLIQRLTEYVIALHPYEIPEIISFPIEDGSMSYLKWMDDAIPDV
;
A
#
# COMPACT_ATOMS: atom_id res chain seq x y z
N MET A 1 -81.49 -24.68 -5.83
CA MET A 1 -80.13 -25.23 -5.67
C MET A 1 -79.14 -24.08 -5.78
N ARG A 2 -78.55 -23.62 -4.67
CA ARG A 2 -77.44 -22.64 -4.67
C ARG A 2 -76.15 -23.44 -4.61
N VAL A 3 -75.33 -23.38 -5.66
CA VAL A 3 -73.99 -23.96 -5.69
C VAL A 3 -73.04 -22.91 -6.28
N THR A 4 -72.32 -22.25 -5.37
CA THR A 4 -70.94 -21.73 -5.45
C THR A 4 -70.55 -20.76 -6.58
N GLU A 5 -70.70 -19.46 -6.34
CA GLU A 5 -69.95 -18.37 -7.03
C GLU A 5 -68.79 -17.79 -6.19
N ASP A 6 -68.57 -18.26 -4.96
CA ASP A 6 -67.56 -17.68 -4.05
C ASP A 6 -66.11 -18.13 -4.35
N ASN A 7 -65.91 -19.11 -5.25
CA ASN A 7 -64.61 -19.76 -5.37
C ASN A 7 -63.70 -19.15 -6.45
N LYS A 8 -64.11 -18.10 -7.19
CA LYS A 8 -63.31 -17.58 -8.34
C LYS A 8 -62.50 -16.33 -8.02
N LEU A 9 -62.90 -15.55 -7.02
CA LEU A 9 -62.20 -14.33 -6.56
C LEU A 9 -61.03 -14.63 -5.61
N ASP A 10 -61.04 -15.76 -4.92
CA ASP A 10 -59.99 -16.17 -3.98
C ASP A 10 -58.71 -16.66 -4.72
N TRP A 11 -58.87 -17.32 -5.88
CA TRP A 11 -57.72 -17.82 -6.66
C TRP A 11 -56.84 -16.73 -7.27
N SER A 12 -57.39 -15.55 -7.58
CA SER A 12 -56.62 -14.46 -8.20
C SER A 12 -55.81 -13.68 -7.16
N SER A 13 -56.35 -13.49 -5.95
CA SER A 13 -55.64 -12.87 -4.83
C SER A 13 -54.53 -13.77 -4.29
N GLN A 14 -54.77 -15.07 -4.14
CA GLN A 14 -53.76 -16.04 -3.71
C GLN A 14 -52.61 -16.20 -4.72
N ARG A 15 -52.90 -16.16 -6.03
CA ARG A 15 -51.87 -16.22 -7.08
C ARG A 15 -51.03 -14.95 -7.13
N CYS A 16 -51.63 -13.78 -6.90
CA CYS A 16 -50.91 -12.51 -6.78
C CYS A 16 -50.00 -12.46 -5.52
N GLN A 17 -50.48 -13.02 -4.41
CA GLN A 17 -49.71 -13.13 -3.16
C GLN A 17 -48.53 -14.11 -3.28
N SER A 18 -48.72 -15.27 -3.93
CA SER A 18 -47.63 -16.24 -4.14
C SER A 18 -46.55 -15.75 -5.09
N ASP A 19 -46.92 -15.03 -6.16
CA ASP A 19 -45.97 -14.42 -7.10
C ASP A 19 -45.16 -13.29 -6.45
N THR A 20 -45.78 -12.49 -5.59
CA THR A 20 -45.11 -11.42 -4.84
C THR A 20 -44.16 -11.99 -3.80
N MET A 21 -44.57 -13.06 -3.10
CA MET A 21 -43.74 -13.78 -2.13
C MET A 21 -42.56 -14.49 -2.79
N SER A 22 -42.76 -15.12 -3.96
CA SER A 22 -41.71 -15.75 -4.77
C SER A 22 -40.67 -14.72 -5.27
N LYS A 23 -41.13 -13.56 -5.76
CA LYS A 23 -40.24 -12.45 -6.17
C LYS A 23 -39.47 -11.86 -4.98
N SER A 24 -40.08 -11.76 -3.80
CA SER A 24 -39.44 -11.29 -2.57
C SER A 24 -38.36 -12.28 -2.08
N LEU A 25 -38.66 -13.58 -2.05
CA LEU A 25 -37.72 -14.64 -1.69
C LEU A 25 -36.54 -14.74 -2.69
N SER A 26 -36.79 -14.55 -3.98
CA SER A 26 -35.75 -14.50 -5.03
C SER A 26 -34.82 -13.30 -4.86
N LYS A 27 -35.37 -12.10 -4.60
CA LYS A 27 -34.57 -10.91 -4.31
C LYS A 27 -33.75 -11.05 -3.03
N SER A 28 -34.32 -11.63 -1.96
CA SER A 28 -33.62 -11.86 -0.70
C SER A 28 -32.45 -12.85 -0.87
N ARG A 29 -32.66 -13.94 -1.63
CA ARG A 29 -31.59 -14.89 -1.99
C ARG A 29 -30.51 -14.24 -2.85
N LEU A 30 -30.89 -13.41 -3.83
CA LEU A 30 -29.93 -12.68 -4.66
C LEU A 30 -29.09 -11.71 -3.83
N MET A 31 -29.71 -11.00 -2.88
CA MET A 31 -29.01 -10.08 -1.97
C MET A 31 -28.03 -10.82 -1.05
N LEU A 32 -28.40 -12.01 -0.54
CA LEU A 32 -27.53 -12.86 0.25
C LEU A 32 -26.33 -13.37 -0.56
N ILE A 33 -26.56 -13.85 -1.79
CA ILE A 33 -25.49 -14.31 -2.68
C ILE A 33 -24.56 -13.15 -3.01
N LEU A 34 -25.09 -12.00 -3.41
CA LEU A 34 -24.29 -10.82 -3.71
C LEU A 34 -23.48 -10.35 -2.49
N GLY A 35 -24.09 -10.37 -1.30
CA GLY A 35 -23.42 -10.07 -0.04
C GLY A 35 -22.27 -11.04 0.27
N THR A 36 -22.46 -12.34 0.10
CA THR A 36 -21.39 -13.33 0.29
C THR A 36 -20.27 -13.19 -0.73
N MET A 37 -20.58 -12.90 -2.00
CA MET A 37 -19.57 -12.66 -3.03
C MET A 37 -18.75 -11.40 -2.76
N VAL A 38 -19.40 -10.32 -2.30
CA VAL A 38 -18.70 -9.08 -1.90
C VAL A 38 -17.82 -9.33 -0.67
N LEU A 39 -18.32 -10.08 0.32
CA LEU A 39 -17.55 -10.42 1.52
C LEU A 39 -16.33 -11.29 1.19
N THR A 40 -16.47 -12.31 0.35
CA THR A 40 -15.34 -13.14 -0.05
C THR A 40 -14.35 -12.38 -0.92
N ALA A 41 -14.81 -11.55 -1.85
CA ALA A 41 -13.95 -10.71 -2.68
C ALA A 41 -13.13 -9.71 -1.85
N THR A 42 -13.71 -9.15 -0.79
CA THR A 42 -13.03 -8.19 0.10
C THR A 42 -12.12 -8.88 1.12
N LEU A 43 -12.50 -10.05 1.63
CA LEU A 43 -11.70 -10.81 2.61
C LEU A 43 -10.53 -11.56 1.97
N TYR A 44 -10.67 -12.04 0.73
CA TYR A 44 -9.65 -12.79 0.01
C TYR A 44 -8.27 -12.12 -0.08
N PRO A 45 -8.12 -10.83 -0.44
CA PRO A 45 -6.81 -10.19 -0.49
C PRO A 45 -6.11 -10.16 0.87
N VAL A 46 -6.87 -9.94 1.96
CA VAL A 46 -6.34 -9.96 3.33
C VAL A 46 -5.87 -11.37 3.69
N LEU A 47 -6.71 -12.38 3.45
CA LEU A 47 -6.36 -13.78 3.72
C LEU A 47 -5.15 -14.24 2.91
N ARG A 48 -5.06 -13.83 1.64
CA ARG A 48 -3.92 -14.10 0.76
C ARG A 48 -2.64 -13.46 1.28
N MET A 49 -2.67 -12.19 1.71
CA MET A 49 -1.50 -11.53 2.30
C MET A 49 -1.04 -12.24 3.57
N LEU A 50 -1.95 -12.57 4.47
CA LEU A 50 -1.64 -13.33 5.68
C LEU A 50 -1.04 -14.69 5.35
N GLY A 51 -1.59 -15.40 4.36
CA GLY A 51 -1.06 -16.68 3.90
C GLY A 51 0.38 -16.57 3.36
N ILE A 52 0.69 -15.50 2.59
CA ILE A 52 2.04 -15.25 2.09
C ILE A 52 3.00 -14.95 3.25
N GLN A 53 2.60 -14.12 4.21
CA GLN A 53 3.43 -13.81 5.38
C GLN A 53 3.70 -15.03 6.25
N ILE A 54 2.68 -15.86 6.49
CA ILE A 54 2.83 -17.11 7.25
C ILE A 54 3.72 -18.10 6.50
N TYR A 55 3.50 -18.30 5.19
CA TYR A 55 4.35 -19.16 4.38
C TYR A 55 5.80 -18.68 4.39
N ALA A 56 6.02 -17.37 4.25
CA ALA A 56 7.36 -16.77 4.30
C ALA A 56 8.03 -17.00 5.66
N ALA A 57 7.30 -16.80 6.76
CA ALA A 57 7.80 -17.08 8.10
C ALA A 57 8.17 -18.56 8.31
N LEU A 58 7.38 -19.49 7.75
CA LEU A 58 7.61 -20.93 7.87
C LEU A 58 8.75 -21.44 6.97
N SER A 59 8.85 -20.91 5.76
CA SER A 59 9.85 -21.32 4.76
C SER A 59 11.15 -20.53 4.86
N GLY A 60 11.20 -19.49 5.69
CA GLY A 60 12.33 -18.58 5.79
C GLY A 60 12.54 -17.74 4.53
N THR A 61 11.51 -17.61 3.67
CA THR A 61 11.58 -16.78 2.46
C THR A 61 11.25 -15.33 2.78
N TYR A 62 11.75 -14.41 1.95
CA TYR A 62 11.57 -12.99 2.15
C TYR A 62 10.18 -12.56 1.69
N VAL A 63 9.60 -11.56 2.38
CA VAL A 63 8.34 -10.94 1.98
C VAL A 63 8.66 -9.78 1.03
N ALA A 64 8.37 -9.97 -0.25
CA ALA A 64 8.53 -8.94 -1.27
C ALA A 64 7.83 -7.62 -0.86
N GLY A 65 8.55 -6.50 -1.01
CA GLY A 65 8.07 -5.19 -0.62
C GLY A 65 8.11 -4.88 0.89
N HIS A 66 8.69 -5.75 1.73
CA HIS A 66 8.86 -5.44 3.17
C HIS A 66 9.85 -4.29 3.41
N HIS A 67 10.92 -4.24 2.62
CA HIS A 67 11.87 -3.14 2.54
C HIS A 67 11.72 -2.33 1.26
N SER A 68 12.24 -1.11 1.28
CA SER A 68 12.27 -0.20 0.14
C SER A 68 13.59 0.56 0.05
N MET A 69 13.92 0.97 -1.18
CA MET A 69 14.98 1.93 -1.48
C MET A 69 14.35 3.30 -1.75
N LEU A 70 14.87 4.35 -1.13
CA LEU A 70 14.51 5.73 -1.44
C LEU A 70 15.67 6.43 -2.16
N LEU A 71 15.30 7.25 -3.13
CA LEU A 71 16.15 8.24 -3.77
C LEU A 71 15.82 9.60 -3.18
N ILE A 72 16.84 10.32 -2.70
CA ILE A 72 16.69 11.69 -2.20
C ILE A 72 17.79 12.53 -2.81
N ASN A 73 17.40 13.64 -3.43
CA ASN A 73 18.36 14.54 -4.08
C ASN A 73 18.60 15.78 -3.23
N CYS A 74 19.87 16.15 -3.03
CA CYS A 74 20.27 17.22 -2.12
C CYS A 74 21.18 18.25 -2.82
N PRO A 75 21.09 19.55 -2.49
CA PRO A 75 21.89 20.60 -3.15
C PRO A 75 23.39 20.51 -2.88
N THR A 76 23.79 19.97 -1.72
CA THR A 76 25.19 19.91 -1.33
C THR A 76 25.53 18.61 -0.62
N GLU A 77 26.82 18.25 -0.63
CA GLU A 77 27.31 17.06 0.07
C GLU A 77 27.12 17.18 1.58
N GLN A 78 27.23 18.39 2.13
CA GLN A 78 27.01 18.65 3.54
C GLN A 78 25.55 18.39 3.91
N THR A 79 24.60 18.95 3.14
CA THR A 79 23.16 18.69 3.34
C THR A 79 22.84 17.20 3.26
N ALA A 80 23.40 16.49 2.28
CA ALA A 80 23.19 15.05 2.12
C ALA A 80 23.72 14.25 3.32
N LYS A 81 24.92 14.60 3.82
CA LYS A 81 25.52 13.99 5.01
C LYS A 81 24.71 14.26 6.28
N ASP A 82 24.22 15.48 6.45
CA ASP A 82 23.45 15.88 7.63
C ASP A 82 22.09 15.17 7.65
N ILE A 83 21.36 15.15 6.51
CA ILE A 83 20.12 14.39 6.39
C ILE A 83 20.37 12.91 6.64
N GLY A 84 21.38 12.32 5.99
CA GLY A 84 21.74 10.91 6.16
C GLY A 84 22.05 10.55 7.61
N ARG A 85 22.77 11.41 8.33
CA ARG A 85 23.06 11.23 9.76
C ARG A 85 21.79 11.29 10.59
N HIS A 86 20.94 12.30 10.42
CA HIS A 86 19.74 12.46 11.22
C HIS A 86 18.73 11.30 11.04
N ILE A 87 18.52 10.81 9.82
CA ILE A 87 17.61 9.68 9.59
C ILE A 87 18.14 8.37 10.18
N MET A 88 19.47 8.18 10.16
CA MET A 88 20.11 7.02 10.78
C MET A 88 20.08 7.08 12.31
N GLU A 89 20.38 8.24 12.91
CA GLU A 89 20.32 8.43 14.37
C GLU A 89 18.92 8.16 14.93
N LYS A 90 17.88 8.52 14.17
CA LYS A 90 16.48 8.21 14.52
C LYS A 90 16.03 6.80 14.16
N ARG A 91 16.94 5.95 13.65
CA ARG A 91 16.65 4.59 13.18
C ARG A 91 15.51 4.52 12.16
N MET A 92 15.41 5.53 11.30
CA MET A 92 14.46 5.55 10.19
C MET A 92 15.03 4.89 8.93
N ALA A 93 16.34 4.71 8.85
CA ALA A 93 17.03 4.07 7.74
C ALA A 93 18.10 3.12 8.27
N ALA A 94 18.23 1.94 7.65
CA ALA A 94 19.27 0.98 7.98
C ALA A 94 20.61 1.38 7.34
N CYS A 95 20.57 1.94 6.12
CA CYS A 95 21.76 2.26 5.35
C CYS A 95 21.49 3.45 4.43
N VAL A 96 22.51 4.30 4.24
CA VAL A 96 22.49 5.44 3.31
C VAL A 96 23.78 5.42 2.49
N ASN A 97 23.66 5.33 1.17
CA ASN A 97 24.80 5.62 0.28
C ASN A 97 24.71 7.06 -0.19
N ILE A 98 25.81 7.79 -0.09
CA ILE A 98 25.95 9.14 -0.59
C ILE A 98 26.76 9.04 -1.88
N LEU A 99 26.13 9.32 -3.02
CA LEU A 99 26.82 9.29 -4.30
C LEU A 99 27.63 10.58 -4.49
N PRO A 100 28.70 10.53 -5.32
CA PRO A 100 29.40 11.74 -5.73
C PRO A 100 28.45 12.72 -6.42
N ARG A 101 28.92 13.95 -6.58
CA ARG A 101 28.22 15.03 -7.27
C ARG A 101 27.71 14.59 -8.65
N THR A 102 26.41 14.75 -8.86
CA THR A 102 25.71 14.50 -10.13
C THR A 102 25.31 15.81 -10.80
N SER A 103 25.01 15.73 -12.10
CA SER A 103 24.40 16.82 -12.87
C SER A 103 22.93 16.50 -13.07
N THR A 104 22.05 17.44 -12.74
CA THR A 104 20.60 17.31 -12.85
C THR A 104 20.08 18.37 -13.81
N MET A 105 19.28 17.96 -14.78
CA MET A 105 18.59 18.87 -15.70
C MET A 105 17.09 18.81 -15.46
N TYR A 106 16.43 19.96 -15.32
CA TYR A 106 14.99 20.03 -15.09
C TYR A 106 14.38 21.29 -15.69
N TYR A 107 13.06 21.30 -15.83
CA TYR A 107 12.34 22.48 -16.28
C TYR A 107 11.96 23.38 -15.11
N TRP A 108 12.32 24.66 -15.22
CA TRP A 108 11.86 25.71 -14.32
C TRP A 108 11.38 26.92 -15.12
N LYS A 109 10.14 27.35 -14.88
CA LYS A 109 9.51 28.49 -15.58
C LYS A 109 9.65 28.43 -17.11
N GLY A 110 9.51 27.22 -17.67
CA GLY A 110 9.58 26.98 -19.12
C GLY A 110 10.98 26.94 -19.72
N GLN A 111 12.03 26.99 -18.90
CA GLN A 111 13.42 26.87 -19.34
C GLN A 111 14.08 25.64 -18.72
N ILE A 112 15.01 25.03 -19.45
CA ILE A 112 15.88 23.99 -18.90
C ILE A 112 16.88 24.66 -17.97
N GLN A 113 17.01 24.11 -16.76
CA GLN A 113 18.01 24.47 -15.77
C GLN A 113 18.97 23.31 -15.57
N ASP A 114 20.22 23.65 -15.33
CA ASP A 114 21.27 22.72 -14.90
C ASP A 114 21.57 22.99 -13.43
N ALA A 115 21.56 21.93 -12.62
CA ALA A 115 21.96 21.97 -11.22
C ALA A 115 22.98 20.87 -10.94
N SER A 116 23.77 21.09 -9.89
CA SER A 116 24.69 20.10 -9.38
C SER A 116 24.24 19.65 -8.00
N GLU A 117 24.03 18.36 -7.85
CA GLU A 117 23.35 17.80 -6.67
C GLU A 117 24.02 16.52 -6.20
N ILE A 118 23.54 15.99 -5.08
CA ILE A 118 24.05 14.80 -4.42
C ILE A 118 22.88 13.85 -4.22
N LEU A 119 22.97 12.67 -4.83
CA LEU A 119 21.96 11.63 -4.73
C LEU A 119 22.23 10.71 -3.53
N LEU A 120 21.24 10.60 -2.65
CA LEU A 120 21.20 9.63 -1.57
C LEU A 120 20.41 8.40 -2.00
N LEU A 121 20.96 7.21 -1.69
CA LEU A 121 20.27 5.93 -1.79
C LEU A 121 20.03 5.38 -0.39
N VAL A 122 18.79 5.44 0.09
CA VAL A 122 18.43 5.09 1.46
C VAL A 122 17.70 3.76 1.48
N ARG A 123 18.17 2.78 2.25
CA ARG A 123 17.44 1.52 2.50
C ARG A 123 16.72 1.59 3.83
N THR A 124 15.43 1.25 3.82
CA THR A 124 14.58 1.24 5.01
C THR A 124 13.45 0.22 4.87
N ARG A 125 12.65 0.05 5.93
CA ARG A 125 11.37 -0.66 5.88
C ARG A 125 10.34 0.16 5.15
N THR A 126 9.52 -0.50 4.33
CA THR A 126 8.45 0.14 3.56
C THR A 126 7.44 0.85 4.46
N SER A 127 7.20 0.31 5.66
CA SER A 127 6.32 0.92 6.67
C SER A 127 6.81 2.28 7.19
N LEU A 128 8.10 2.60 7.07
CA LEU A 128 8.70 3.84 7.57
C LEU A 128 8.77 4.96 6.52
N ILE A 129 8.48 4.68 5.25
CA ILE A 129 8.63 5.64 4.14
C ILE A 129 7.92 6.95 4.45
N GLN A 130 6.65 6.90 4.86
CA GLN A 130 5.85 8.11 5.08
C GLN A 130 6.49 9.01 6.14
N ARG A 131 6.85 8.43 7.28
CA ARG A 131 7.49 9.14 8.40
C ARG A 131 8.87 9.68 8.02
N LEU A 132 9.65 8.90 7.27
CA LEU A 132 10.97 9.30 6.78
C LEU A 132 10.83 10.49 5.83
N THR A 133 9.91 10.43 4.85
CA THR A 133 9.65 11.50 3.89
C THR A 133 9.27 12.80 4.58
N GLU A 134 8.32 12.77 5.51
CA GLU A 134 7.91 13.96 6.29
C GLU A 134 9.09 14.56 7.06
N TYR A 135 9.91 13.71 7.67
CA TYR A 135 11.07 14.15 8.43
C TYR A 135 12.15 14.77 7.53
N VAL A 136 12.40 14.18 6.35
CA VAL A 136 13.35 14.74 5.38
C VAL A 136 12.84 16.08 4.85
N ILE A 137 11.56 16.20 4.51
CA ILE A 137 10.96 17.47 4.04
C ILE A 137 11.19 18.59 5.08
N ALA A 138 11.01 18.29 6.37
CA ALA A 138 11.22 19.28 7.43
C ALA A 138 12.69 19.74 7.58
N LEU A 139 13.66 18.94 7.13
CA LEU A 139 15.09 19.25 7.18
C LEU A 139 15.63 19.80 5.86
N HIS A 140 14.94 19.52 4.74
CA HIS A 140 15.48 19.78 3.42
C HIS A 140 15.42 21.29 3.09
N PRO A 141 16.49 21.88 2.50
CA PRO A 141 16.51 23.30 2.17
C PRO A 141 15.57 23.69 1.02
N TYR A 142 15.22 22.74 0.15
CA TYR A 142 14.23 22.96 -0.91
C TYR A 142 12.82 22.80 -0.37
N GLU A 143 11.91 23.66 -0.85
CA GLU A 143 10.48 23.60 -0.54
C GLU A 143 9.83 22.30 -1.04
N ILE A 144 10.26 21.81 -2.21
CA ILE A 144 9.76 20.59 -2.83
C ILE A 144 10.96 19.69 -3.15
N PRO A 145 11.48 18.92 -2.18
CA PRO A 145 12.56 17.99 -2.44
C PRO A 145 12.10 16.80 -3.28
N GLU A 146 13.00 16.27 -4.11
CA GLU A 146 12.80 14.99 -4.79
C GLU A 146 13.01 13.84 -3.79
N ILE A 147 11.93 13.11 -3.49
CA ILE A 147 11.95 11.91 -2.63
C ILE A 147 11.09 10.85 -3.30
N ILE A 148 11.69 9.76 -3.76
CA ILE A 148 11.00 8.68 -4.50
C ILE A 148 11.40 7.33 -3.91
N SER A 149 10.45 6.41 -3.75
CA SER A 149 10.71 5.07 -3.20
C SER A 149 10.40 3.94 -4.17
N PHE A 150 11.18 2.86 -4.12
CA PHE A 150 10.97 1.63 -4.86
C PHE A 150 10.95 0.44 -3.89
N PRO A 151 9.96 -0.48 -3.99
CA PRO A 151 9.94 -1.68 -3.17
C PRO A 151 11.10 -2.61 -3.54
N ILE A 152 11.67 -3.27 -2.53
CA ILE A 152 12.66 -4.33 -2.70
C ILE A 152 11.91 -5.65 -2.79
N GLU A 153 11.95 -6.26 -3.98
CA GLU A 153 11.26 -7.52 -4.26
C GLU A 153 12.06 -8.75 -3.76
N ASP A 154 13.38 -8.69 -3.82
CA ASP A 154 14.26 -9.80 -3.40
C ASP A 154 15.66 -9.27 -3.00
N GLY A 155 16.45 -10.13 -2.34
CA GLY A 155 17.81 -9.83 -1.95
C GLY A 155 18.43 -10.90 -1.05
N SER A 156 19.66 -10.66 -0.60
CA SER A 156 20.31 -11.55 0.37
C SER A 156 19.55 -11.56 1.69
N MET A 157 19.06 -12.74 2.10
CA MET A 157 18.29 -12.89 3.34
C MET A 157 19.04 -12.37 4.57
N SER A 158 20.35 -12.60 4.64
CA SER A 158 21.16 -12.12 5.77
C SER A 158 21.24 -10.59 5.81
N TYR A 159 21.27 -9.93 4.66
CA TYR A 159 21.26 -8.47 4.57
C TYR A 159 19.89 -7.89 4.91
N LEU A 160 18.82 -8.50 4.39
CA LEU A 160 17.45 -8.08 4.68
C LEU A 160 17.15 -8.22 6.18
N LYS A 161 17.57 -9.32 6.81
CA LYS A 161 17.46 -9.50 8.26
C LYS A 161 18.29 -8.49 9.04
N TRP A 162 19.52 -8.18 8.60
CA TRP A 162 20.32 -7.13 9.24
C TRP A 162 19.64 -5.76 9.17
N MET A 163 18.95 -5.44 8.07
CA MET A 163 18.17 -4.20 8.00
C MET A 163 17.10 -4.18 9.08
N ASP A 164 16.37 -5.27 9.26
CA ASP A 164 15.38 -5.40 10.33
C ASP A 164 15.96 -5.19 11.73
N ASP A 165 17.12 -5.78 12.00
CA ASP A 165 17.83 -5.64 13.28
C ASP A 165 18.36 -4.20 13.50
N ALA A 166 18.74 -3.50 12.43
CA ALA A 166 19.25 -2.13 12.48
C ALA A 166 18.14 -1.11 12.81
N ILE A 167 16.93 -1.32 12.27
CA ILE A 167 15.76 -0.45 12.44
C ILE A 167 14.59 -1.20 13.09
N PRO A 168 14.67 -1.55 14.39
CA PRO A 168 13.64 -2.30 15.10
C PRO A 168 12.32 -1.53 15.15
N ASP A 169 11.20 -2.28 15.22
CA ASP A 169 9.88 -1.69 15.45
C ASP A 169 9.85 -1.03 16.83
N VAL A 170 9.62 0.28 16.87
CA VAL A 170 9.50 1.09 18.10
C VAL A 170 8.04 1.28 18.45
#